data_AF-E8ZAP6-F1
#
_entry.id   AF-E8ZAP6-F1
#
_cell.length_a   1.000
_cell.length_b   1.000
_cell.length_c   1.000
_cell.angle_alpha   90.00
_cell.angle_beta   90.00
_cell.angle_gamma   90.00
#
_symmetry.space_group_name_H-M   'P 1'
#
loop_
_entity.id
_entity.type
_entity.pdbx_description
1 polymer ?
#
loop_
_entity_poly.entity_id
_entity_poly.type
_entity_poly.pdbx_seq_one_letter_code
_entity_poly.pdbx_strand_id
1 'polypeptide(L)'
;CIAIGGDRFVGSVFIDNLLRMEKNPDVKYMILLGEVGGTEEYKVIEAVKSGKITKPIIAWCIGTIAKYYDSGVQFGHAGASANGEMETAEYKNKAMAEAGIHVPKTFNDLPAKIKEVFTSLNLAEIAEPEINTVPKARRSKEFICTISDDRGEECTYAGFPISSVATPDTGKGIGDVISLLWFKKQYPKWATEFIETVIKTVADHGPAVSGAHNAKVTARAGKSVVESLVTGLLTIGPRFGGAIDGAAEHFKYADDNNLSPKEFLSHMKKQGIPIPGIGHRIKSLKNPDLRVTGLMNFAAEHFPATPLLDYARTVEALTTSKKENLILNVDGSIG
;
A
#
# COMPACT_ATOMS: atom_id res chain seq x y z
N CYS A 1 -39.03 -8.49 -10.95
CA CYS A 1 -38.32 -9.37 -11.90
C CYS A 1 -37.85 -10.61 -11.12
N ILE A 2 -37.90 -11.80 -11.72
CA ILE A 2 -37.42 -13.05 -11.11
C ILE A 2 -36.49 -13.73 -12.12
N ALA A 3 -35.30 -14.13 -11.69
CA ALA A 3 -34.46 -15.08 -12.42
C ALA A 3 -34.62 -16.45 -11.73
N ILE A 4 -35.08 -17.46 -12.48
CA ILE A 4 -35.38 -18.79 -11.92
C ILE A 4 -34.12 -19.66 -11.71
N GLY A 5 -32.99 -19.24 -12.28
CA GLY A 5 -31.74 -20.01 -12.33
C GLY A 5 -31.58 -20.78 -13.65
N GLY A 6 -30.34 -21.13 -13.99
CA GLY A 6 -29.99 -21.86 -15.23
C GLY A 6 -29.79 -23.37 -15.03
N ASP A 7 -30.27 -23.92 -13.90
CA ASP A 7 -30.14 -25.34 -13.60
C ASP A 7 -31.24 -26.15 -14.29
N ARG A 8 -30.98 -27.44 -14.59
CA ARG A 8 -31.98 -28.32 -15.22
C ARG A 8 -33.24 -28.51 -14.36
N PHE A 9 -33.09 -28.41 -13.03
CA PHE A 9 -34.18 -28.45 -12.06
C PHE A 9 -34.11 -27.24 -11.15
N VAL A 10 -35.03 -26.30 -11.33
CA VAL A 10 -35.10 -25.06 -10.55
C VAL A 10 -36.18 -25.15 -9.48
N GLY A 11 -36.02 -24.37 -8.41
CA GLY A 11 -36.99 -24.36 -7.29
C GLY A 11 -38.35 -23.73 -7.63
N SER A 12 -38.42 -22.86 -8.64
CA SER A 12 -39.68 -22.34 -9.20
C SER A 12 -39.52 -22.17 -10.71
N VAL A 13 -40.49 -22.59 -11.50
CA VAL A 13 -40.39 -22.56 -12.97
C VAL A 13 -41.07 -21.33 -13.58
N PHE A 14 -40.97 -21.15 -14.89
CA PHE A 14 -41.57 -20.00 -15.60
C PHE A 14 -43.07 -19.87 -15.34
N ILE A 15 -43.81 -20.98 -15.44
CA ILE A 15 -45.27 -20.96 -15.30
C ILE A 15 -45.72 -20.53 -13.89
N ASP A 16 -45.00 -20.93 -12.83
CA ASP A 16 -45.34 -20.54 -11.46
C ASP A 16 -45.30 -19.02 -11.28
N ASN A 17 -44.23 -18.40 -11.81
CA ASN A 17 -44.01 -16.97 -11.71
C ASN A 17 -44.97 -16.18 -12.61
N LEU A 18 -45.26 -16.67 -13.82
CA LEU A 18 -46.21 -16.04 -14.73
C LEU A 18 -47.65 -16.10 -14.20
N LEU A 19 -48.07 -17.21 -13.57
CA LEU A 19 -49.39 -17.28 -12.94
C LEU A 19 -49.50 -16.34 -11.72
N ARG A 20 -48.41 -16.10 -10.99
CA ARG A 20 -48.36 -15.08 -9.93
C ARG A 20 -48.48 -13.67 -10.50
N MET A 21 -47.80 -13.40 -11.61
CA MET A 21 -47.89 -12.12 -12.34
C MET A 21 -49.28 -11.90 -12.96
N GLU A 22 -49.92 -12.94 -13.47
CA GLU A 22 -51.30 -12.89 -13.97
C GLU A 22 -52.26 -12.44 -12.86
N LYS A 23 -52.13 -13.01 -11.65
CA LYS A 23 -52.97 -12.64 -10.49
C LYS A 23 -52.68 -11.25 -9.93
N ASN A 24 -51.49 -10.69 -10.17
CA ASN A 24 -51.12 -9.38 -9.63
C ASN A 24 -51.75 -8.25 -10.47
N PRO A 25 -52.68 -7.43 -9.93
CA PRO A 25 -53.34 -6.38 -10.68
C PRO A 25 -52.38 -5.29 -11.20
N ASP A 26 -51.21 -5.11 -10.58
CA ASP A 26 -50.23 -4.10 -10.97
C ASP A 26 -49.43 -4.52 -12.22
N VAL A 27 -49.35 -5.82 -12.49
CA VAL A 27 -48.70 -6.34 -13.70
C VAL A 27 -49.65 -6.22 -14.88
N LYS A 28 -49.22 -5.52 -15.93
CA LYS A 28 -50.03 -5.28 -17.15
C LYS A 28 -49.62 -6.14 -18.34
N TYR A 29 -48.37 -6.60 -18.35
CA TYR A 29 -47.81 -7.52 -19.34
C TYR A 29 -46.62 -8.24 -18.70
N MET A 30 -46.18 -9.34 -19.34
CA MET A 30 -45.10 -10.17 -18.83
C MET A 30 -44.02 -10.32 -19.89
N ILE A 31 -42.77 -10.45 -19.45
CA ILE A 31 -41.64 -10.78 -20.32
C ILE A 31 -41.07 -12.12 -19.86
N LEU A 32 -40.99 -13.09 -20.76
CA LEU A 32 -40.32 -14.37 -20.55
C LEU A 32 -39.03 -14.39 -21.39
N LEU A 33 -37.90 -14.59 -20.73
CA LEU A 33 -36.63 -14.86 -21.40
C LEU A 33 -36.26 -16.30 -21.11
N GLY A 34 -36.55 -17.18 -22.07
CA GLY A 34 -36.26 -18.61 -22.01
C GLY A 34 -34.89 -18.92 -22.60
N GLU A 35 -34.54 -20.20 -22.63
CA GLU A 35 -33.26 -20.67 -23.19
C GLU A 35 -33.42 -21.98 -23.96
N VAL A 36 -32.39 -22.36 -24.70
CA VAL A 36 -32.24 -23.71 -25.26
C VAL A 36 -32.19 -24.74 -24.13
N GLY A 37 -32.76 -25.92 -24.34
CA GLY A 37 -32.78 -27.00 -23.35
C GLY A 37 -34.06 -27.02 -22.50
N GLY A 38 -34.57 -28.22 -22.22
CA GLY A 38 -35.79 -28.43 -21.44
C GLY A 38 -37.07 -28.00 -22.18
N THR A 39 -38.20 -28.09 -21.49
CA THR A 39 -39.54 -27.89 -22.08
C THR A 39 -40.46 -27.01 -21.22
N GLU A 40 -39.90 -26.24 -20.29
CA GLU A 40 -40.68 -25.43 -19.36
C GLU A 40 -41.52 -24.34 -20.05
N GLU A 41 -41.04 -23.78 -21.15
CA GLU A 41 -41.77 -22.76 -21.93
C GLU A 41 -43.07 -23.29 -22.54
N TYR A 42 -43.16 -24.60 -22.82
CA TYR A 42 -44.39 -25.19 -23.33
C TYR A 42 -45.52 -25.18 -22.29
N LYS A 43 -45.21 -25.23 -21.00
CA LYS A 43 -46.23 -25.08 -19.94
C LYS A 43 -46.86 -23.68 -19.98
N VAL A 44 -46.10 -22.67 -20.39
CA VAL A 44 -46.60 -21.30 -20.60
C VAL A 44 -47.50 -21.24 -21.83
N ILE A 45 -47.08 -21.87 -22.94
CA ILE A 45 -47.89 -22.01 -24.16
C ILE A 45 -49.27 -22.61 -23.85
N GLU A 46 -49.30 -23.70 -23.09
CA GLU A 46 -50.56 -24.36 -22.72
C GLU A 46 -51.43 -23.50 -21.77
N ALA A 47 -50.81 -22.71 -20.89
CA ALA A 47 -51.53 -21.77 -20.04
C ALA A 47 -52.16 -20.61 -20.84
N VAL A 48 -51.51 -20.14 -21.90
CA VAL A 48 -52.06 -19.12 -22.81
C VAL A 48 -53.22 -19.73 -23.62
N LYS A 49 -53.03 -20.90 -24.25
CA LYS A 49 -54.07 -21.56 -25.04
C LYS A 49 -55.32 -21.92 -24.24
N SER A 50 -55.15 -22.29 -22.98
CA SER A 50 -56.26 -22.61 -22.07
C SER A 50 -56.94 -21.39 -21.44
N GLY A 51 -56.47 -20.17 -21.72
CA GLY A 51 -57.00 -18.92 -21.17
C GLY A 51 -56.66 -18.69 -19.69
N LYS A 52 -55.73 -19.45 -19.11
CA LYS A 52 -55.24 -19.25 -17.74
C LYS A 52 -54.33 -18.03 -17.60
N ILE A 53 -53.66 -17.65 -18.69
CA ILE A 53 -52.93 -16.40 -18.81
C ILE A 53 -53.58 -15.59 -19.92
N THR A 54 -54.08 -14.41 -19.57
CA THR A 54 -54.78 -13.51 -20.49
C THR A 54 -54.00 -12.23 -20.76
N LYS A 55 -53.09 -11.83 -19.86
CA LYS A 55 -52.22 -10.68 -20.07
C LYS A 55 -51.19 -10.96 -21.18
N PRO A 56 -50.79 -9.95 -21.96
CA PRO A 56 -49.81 -10.13 -23.02
C PRO A 56 -48.48 -10.66 -22.47
N ILE A 57 -47.94 -11.67 -23.15
CA ILE A 57 -46.59 -12.17 -22.91
C ILE A 57 -45.71 -11.78 -24.10
N ILE A 58 -44.55 -11.21 -23.80
CA ILE A 58 -43.45 -11.05 -24.75
C ILE A 58 -42.43 -12.12 -24.41
N ALA A 59 -42.06 -12.98 -25.37
CA ALA A 59 -41.14 -14.06 -25.08
C ALA A 59 -40.02 -14.21 -26.11
N TRP A 60 -38.86 -14.62 -25.64
CA TRP A 60 -37.75 -15.03 -26.50
C TRP A 60 -36.91 -16.10 -25.80
N CYS A 61 -36.68 -17.22 -26.47
CA CYS A 61 -35.71 -18.23 -26.08
C CYS A 61 -34.36 -17.92 -26.73
N ILE A 62 -33.32 -17.73 -25.91
CA ILE A 62 -31.94 -17.56 -26.36
C ILE A 62 -31.28 -18.92 -26.68
N GLY A 63 -30.16 -18.91 -27.41
CA GLY A 63 -29.47 -20.15 -27.82
C GLY A 63 -29.84 -20.62 -29.24
N THR A 64 -30.36 -19.73 -30.10
CA THR A 64 -30.67 -20.03 -31.50
C THR A 64 -29.44 -20.43 -32.33
N ILE A 65 -28.23 -20.09 -31.87
CA ILE A 65 -26.98 -20.52 -32.50
C ILE A 65 -26.74 -22.03 -32.39
N ALA A 66 -27.36 -22.71 -31.42
CA ALA A 66 -27.20 -24.15 -31.18
C ALA A 66 -27.41 -25.01 -32.44
N LYS A 67 -28.28 -24.55 -33.36
CA LYS A 67 -28.59 -25.23 -34.62
C LYS A 67 -27.46 -25.25 -35.65
N TYR A 68 -26.46 -24.38 -35.50
CA TYR A 68 -25.32 -24.30 -36.41
C TYR A 68 -24.14 -25.14 -35.91
N TYR A 69 -24.30 -25.88 -34.80
CA TYR A 69 -23.31 -26.82 -34.31
C TYR A 69 -23.74 -28.26 -34.62
N ASP A 70 -22.80 -29.06 -35.12
CA ASP A 70 -23.06 -30.45 -35.54
C ASP A 70 -23.16 -31.44 -34.36
N SER A 71 -22.82 -31.02 -33.14
CA SER A 71 -22.87 -31.83 -31.91
C SER A 71 -23.63 -31.11 -30.79
N GLY A 72 -24.19 -31.88 -29.84
CA GLY A 72 -24.91 -31.33 -28.70
C GLY A 72 -24.01 -30.45 -27.83
N VAL A 73 -24.09 -29.13 -28.01
CA VAL A 73 -23.32 -28.15 -27.24
C VAL A 73 -24.02 -27.91 -25.90
N GLN A 74 -23.28 -28.16 -24.81
CA GLN A 74 -23.63 -27.69 -23.48
C GLN A 74 -23.20 -26.24 -23.33
N PHE A 75 -24.14 -25.32 -23.12
CA PHE A 75 -23.84 -23.92 -22.80
C PHE A 75 -23.61 -23.75 -21.29
N GLY A 76 -23.19 -22.56 -20.86
CA GLY A 76 -22.70 -22.31 -19.49
C GLY A 76 -23.70 -22.60 -18.36
N HIS A 77 -25.00 -22.43 -18.61
CA HIS A 77 -26.06 -22.87 -17.69
C HIS A 77 -26.22 -24.40 -17.76
N ALA A 78 -26.32 -25.07 -16.62
CA ALA A 78 -26.41 -26.54 -16.57
C ALA A 78 -27.63 -27.11 -17.32
N GLY A 79 -28.73 -26.37 -17.40
CA GLY A 79 -29.94 -26.72 -18.15
C GLY A 79 -29.84 -26.46 -19.66
N ALA A 80 -28.87 -25.66 -20.11
CA ALA A 80 -28.78 -25.14 -21.46
C ALA A 80 -28.12 -26.11 -22.44
N SER A 81 -28.79 -27.24 -22.66
CA SER A 81 -28.45 -28.26 -23.66
C SER A 81 -29.73 -28.86 -24.23
N ALA A 82 -29.81 -28.93 -25.56
CA ALA A 82 -30.95 -29.51 -26.26
C ALA A 82 -30.66 -30.95 -26.66
N ASN A 83 -31.47 -31.88 -26.13
CA ASN A 83 -31.39 -33.30 -26.47
C ASN A 83 -32.36 -33.70 -27.60
N GLY A 84 -33.10 -32.73 -28.16
CA GLY A 84 -34.05 -32.95 -29.25
C GLY A 84 -34.61 -31.63 -29.79
N GLU A 85 -35.29 -31.70 -30.94
CA GLU A 85 -35.76 -30.52 -31.69
C GLU A 85 -36.67 -29.60 -30.86
N MET A 86 -37.56 -30.18 -30.06
CA MET A 86 -38.45 -29.43 -29.15
C MET A 86 -37.69 -28.68 -28.04
N GLU A 87 -36.48 -29.09 -27.70
CA GLU A 87 -35.66 -28.37 -26.71
C GLU A 87 -34.87 -27.21 -27.35
N THR A 88 -34.88 -27.08 -28.69
CA THR A 88 -34.16 -25.99 -29.36
C THR A 88 -34.86 -24.64 -29.19
N ALA A 89 -34.06 -23.58 -29.05
CA ALA A 89 -34.58 -22.23 -28.89
C ALA A 89 -35.44 -21.76 -30.07
N GLU A 90 -35.07 -22.11 -31.30
CA GLU A 90 -35.84 -21.76 -32.51
C GLU A 90 -37.22 -22.41 -32.53
N TYR A 91 -37.29 -23.70 -32.19
CA TYR A 91 -38.56 -24.41 -32.12
C TYR A 91 -39.46 -23.82 -31.02
N LYS A 92 -38.91 -23.56 -29.83
CA LYS A 92 -39.66 -22.90 -28.74
C LYS A 92 -40.16 -21.52 -29.15
N ASN A 93 -39.33 -20.70 -29.80
CA ASN A 93 -39.72 -19.37 -30.29
C ASN A 93 -40.88 -19.45 -31.28
N LYS A 94 -40.81 -20.38 -32.24
CA LYS A 94 -41.89 -20.62 -33.21
C LYS A 94 -43.17 -21.08 -32.51
N ALA A 95 -43.09 -22.05 -31.61
CA ALA A 95 -44.23 -22.58 -30.87
C ALA A 95 -44.89 -21.51 -29.99
N MET A 96 -44.10 -20.64 -29.35
CA MET A 96 -44.64 -19.50 -28.59
C MET A 96 -45.36 -18.51 -29.51
N ALA A 97 -44.78 -18.16 -30.66
CA ALA A 97 -45.39 -17.25 -31.62
C ALA A 97 -46.73 -17.78 -32.16
N GLU A 98 -46.80 -19.06 -32.50
CA GLU A 98 -48.04 -19.73 -32.97
C GLU A 98 -49.14 -19.76 -31.90
N ALA A 99 -48.76 -19.73 -30.62
CA ALA A 99 -49.70 -19.66 -29.50
C ALA A 99 -50.20 -18.24 -29.17
N GLY A 100 -49.80 -17.23 -29.95
CA GLY A 100 -50.20 -15.83 -29.75
C GLY A 100 -49.31 -15.05 -28.79
N ILE A 101 -48.17 -15.61 -28.37
CA ILE A 101 -47.16 -14.88 -27.57
C ILE A 101 -46.38 -13.95 -28.51
N HIS A 102 -46.07 -12.74 -28.03
CA HIS A 102 -45.31 -11.76 -28.81
C HIS A 102 -43.82 -12.14 -28.85
N VAL A 103 -43.40 -12.77 -29.94
CA VAL A 103 -42.00 -13.22 -30.12
C VAL A 103 -41.30 -12.33 -31.16
N PRO A 104 -40.16 -11.69 -30.83
CA PRO A 104 -39.36 -10.93 -31.79
C PRO A 104 -38.63 -11.87 -32.78
N LYS A 105 -38.09 -11.32 -33.87
CA LYS A 105 -37.31 -12.12 -34.85
C LYS A 105 -35.93 -12.52 -34.29
N THR A 106 -35.31 -11.61 -33.54
CA THR A 106 -34.03 -11.81 -32.87
C THR A 106 -34.06 -11.19 -31.48
N PHE A 107 -33.09 -11.54 -30.64
CA PHE A 107 -32.94 -10.90 -29.32
C PHE A 107 -32.75 -9.38 -29.43
N ASN A 108 -32.07 -8.89 -30.47
CA ASN A 108 -31.87 -7.45 -30.69
C ASN A 108 -33.18 -6.70 -30.98
N ASP A 109 -34.21 -7.40 -31.45
CA ASP A 109 -35.54 -6.83 -31.70
C ASP A 109 -36.43 -6.84 -30.45
N LEU A 110 -35.99 -7.47 -29.35
CA LEU A 110 -36.75 -7.57 -28.10
C LEU A 110 -37.13 -6.19 -27.53
N PRO A 111 -36.23 -5.17 -27.45
CA PRO A 111 -36.61 -3.84 -26.98
C PRO A 111 -37.70 -3.19 -27.84
N ALA A 112 -37.62 -3.35 -29.17
CA ALA A 112 -38.62 -2.83 -30.09
C ALA A 112 -39.99 -3.51 -29.88
N LYS A 113 -39.99 -4.84 -29.70
CA LYS A 113 -41.22 -5.59 -29.41
C LYS A 113 -41.82 -5.24 -28.05
N ILE A 114 -40.99 -5.03 -27.02
CA ILE A 114 -41.43 -4.53 -25.72
C ILE A 114 -42.10 -3.16 -25.86
N LYS A 115 -41.47 -2.23 -26.58
CA LYS A 115 -42.04 -0.90 -26.83
C LYS A 115 -43.37 -0.97 -27.57
N GLU A 116 -43.46 -1.81 -28.60
CA GLU A 116 -44.69 -2.03 -29.38
C GLU A 116 -45.86 -2.48 -28.49
N VAL A 117 -45.66 -3.53 -27.68
CA VAL A 117 -46.69 -4.07 -26.78
C VAL A 117 -47.01 -3.08 -25.65
N PHE A 118 -46.01 -2.44 -25.07
CA PHE A 118 -46.22 -1.43 -24.04
C PHE A 118 -47.08 -0.26 -24.55
N THR A 119 -46.81 0.21 -25.77
CA THR A 119 -47.54 1.32 -26.40
C THR A 119 -48.97 0.90 -26.76
N SER A 120 -49.18 -0.32 -27.25
CA SER A 120 -50.52 -0.80 -27.64
C SER A 120 -51.48 -0.97 -26.45
N LEU A 121 -50.94 -1.15 -25.25
CA LEU A 121 -51.73 -1.24 -24.02
C LEU A 121 -52.26 0.12 -23.53
N ASN A 122 -51.75 1.24 -24.04
CA ASN A 122 -52.19 2.60 -23.69
C ASN A 122 -52.36 2.81 -22.18
N LEU A 123 -51.33 2.39 -21.42
CA LEU A 123 -51.35 2.42 -19.96
C LEU A 123 -51.22 3.86 -19.44
N ALA A 124 -51.79 4.12 -18.25
CA ALA A 124 -51.61 5.39 -17.57
C ALA A 124 -50.13 5.62 -17.20
N GLU A 125 -49.71 6.88 -17.25
CA GLU A 125 -48.36 7.29 -16.87
C GLU A 125 -48.10 7.02 -15.38
N ILE A 126 -46.93 6.46 -15.07
CA ILE A 126 -46.50 6.19 -13.70
C ILE A 126 -45.47 7.25 -13.33
N ALA A 127 -45.67 7.93 -12.19
CA ALA A 127 -44.72 8.93 -11.70
C ALA A 127 -43.35 8.29 -11.46
N GLU A 128 -42.29 8.90 -11.98
CA GLU A 128 -40.92 8.44 -11.72
C GLU A 128 -40.61 8.56 -10.22
N PRO A 129 -40.00 7.53 -9.60
CA PRO A 129 -39.64 7.59 -8.20
C PRO A 129 -38.47 8.56 -7.98
N GLU A 130 -38.44 9.22 -6.81
CA GLU A 130 -37.26 9.97 -6.40
C GLU A 130 -36.07 9.03 -6.18
N ILE A 131 -34.94 9.30 -6.86
CA ILE A 131 -33.74 8.47 -6.81
C ILE A 131 -32.84 8.94 -5.66
N ASN A 132 -32.41 8.02 -4.80
CA ASN A 132 -31.43 8.31 -3.76
C ASN A 132 -30.07 8.73 -4.36
N THR A 133 -29.53 9.87 -3.92
CA THR A 133 -28.20 10.33 -4.33
C THR A 133 -27.10 9.74 -3.46
N VAL A 134 -26.09 9.10 -4.06
CA VAL A 134 -24.91 8.62 -3.34
C VAL A 134 -23.97 9.79 -3.02
N PRO A 135 -23.56 9.98 -1.76
CA PRO A 135 -22.67 11.08 -1.39
C PRO A 135 -21.26 10.92 -1.97
N LYS A 136 -20.72 12.00 -2.53
CA LYS A 136 -19.35 12.08 -3.11
C LYS A 136 -18.35 12.70 -2.13
N ALA A 137 -18.41 12.33 -0.85
CA ALA A 137 -17.55 12.95 0.15
C ALA A 137 -16.09 12.51 -0.01
N ARG A 138 -15.17 13.48 -0.09
CA ARG A 138 -13.72 13.28 0.04
C ARG A 138 -13.25 13.84 1.38
N ARG A 139 -12.40 13.10 2.09
CA ARG A 139 -11.72 13.59 3.31
C ARG A 139 -10.27 13.96 2.99
N SER A 140 -9.79 15.03 3.61
CA SER A 140 -8.37 15.38 3.63
C SER A 140 -7.55 14.30 4.32
N LYS A 141 -6.28 14.19 3.94
CA LYS A 141 -5.30 13.40 4.69
C LYS A 141 -4.74 14.31 5.78
N GLU A 142 -4.74 13.83 7.02
CA GLU A 142 -4.21 14.59 8.17
C GLU A 142 -2.71 14.36 8.38
N PHE A 143 -2.17 13.27 7.83
CA PHE A 143 -0.77 12.88 7.97
C PHE A 143 -0.13 12.56 6.62
N ILE A 144 1.16 12.84 6.52
CA ILE A 144 2.00 12.50 5.38
C ILE A 144 3.17 11.66 5.89
N CYS A 145 3.27 10.41 5.43
CA CYS A 145 4.44 9.56 5.60
C CYS A 145 5.19 9.48 4.27
N THR A 146 6.51 9.67 4.28
CA THR A 146 7.34 9.58 3.06
C THR A 146 8.46 8.56 3.16
N ILE A 147 8.57 7.85 4.29
CA ILE A 147 9.72 6.97 4.59
C ILE A 147 9.36 5.48 4.52
N SER A 148 8.08 5.14 4.62
CA SER A 148 7.61 3.77 4.48
C SER A 148 6.16 3.72 3.99
N ASP A 149 5.79 2.60 3.39
CA ASP A 149 4.42 2.28 3.00
C ASP A 149 4.17 0.78 3.23
N ASP A 150 3.17 0.46 4.03
CA ASP A 150 2.77 -0.88 4.46
C ASP A 150 1.42 -1.33 3.89
N ARG A 151 0.83 -0.54 2.99
CA ARG A 151 -0.53 -0.77 2.46
C ARG A 151 -0.56 -1.66 1.22
N GLY A 152 0.57 -1.85 0.56
CA GLY A 152 0.70 -2.72 -0.61
C GLY A 152 0.83 -4.20 -0.25
N GLU A 153 1.01 -5.04 -1.27
CA GLU A 153 1.32 -6.48 -1.08
C GLU A 153 2.63 -6.70 -0.31
N GLU A 154 3.54 -5.73 -0.39
CA GLU A 154 4.81 -5.74 0.33
C GLU A 154 5.09 -4.37 0.95
N CYS A 155 5.60 -4.38 2.18
CA CYS A 155 6.08 -3.18 2.84
C CYS A 155 7.29 -2.60 2.09
N THR A 156 7.41 -1.27 2.11
CA THR A 156 8.53 -0.55 1.48
C THR A 156 9.26 0.38 2.44
N TYR A 157 10.57 0.54 2.22
CA TYR A 157 11.41 1.59 2.80
C TYR A 157 11.72 2.62 1.72
N ALA A 158 11.18 3.82 1.86
CA ALA A 158 11.28 4.90 0.87
C ALA A 158 10.95 4.46 -0.57
N GLY A 159 9.95 3.59 -0.72
CA GLY A 159 9.53 3.02 -2.01
C GLY A 159 10.30 1.78 -2.47
N PHE A 160 11.34 1.35 -1.76
CA PHE A 160 12.04 0.09 -2.03
C PHE A 160 11.36 -1.07 -1.28
N PRO A 161 10.95 -2.14 -1.98
CA PRO A 161 10.43 -3.34 -1.33
C PRO A 161 11.42 -3.89 -0.30
N ILE A 162 10.93 -4.32 0.86
CA ILE A 162 11.78 -4.88 1.93
C ILE A 162 12.63 -6.06 1.42
N SER A 163 12.09 -6.90 0.56
CA SER A 163 12.76 -8.02 -0.12
C SER A 163 13.97 -7.59 -0.94
N SER A 164 14.03 -6.34 -1.40
CA SER A 164 15.16 -5.80 -2.16
C SER A 164 16.26 -5.19 -1.28
N VAL A 165 16.05 -5.13 0.04
CA VAL A 165 16.92 -4.40 0.99
C VAL A 165 17.30 -5.20 2.22
N ALA A 166 16.37 -5.96 2.81
CA ALA A 166 16.52 -6.50 4.16
C ALA A 166 16.55 -8.04 4.21
N THR A 167 16.60 -8.71 3.07
CA THR A 167 16.79 -10.16 3.02
C THR A 167 18.27 -10.53 2.96
N PRO A 168 18.68 -11.66 3.54
CA PRO A 168 20.11 -12.02 3.66
C PRO A 168 20.87 -12.10 2.33
N ASP A 169 20.17 -12.42 1.24
CA ASP A 169 20.72 -12.56 -0.11
C ASP A 169 21.07 -11.22 -0.78
N THR A 170 20.57 -10.10 -0.27
CA THR A 170 20.84 -8.77 -0.85
C THR A 170 22.25 -8.24 -0.57
N GLY A 171 22.94 -8.78 0.44
CA GLY A 171 24.24 -8.28 0.89
C GLY A 171 24.20 -6.88 1.51
N LYS A 172 23.01 -6.36 1.80
CA LYS A 172 22.79 -5.04 2.42
C LYS A 172 22.66 -5.17 3.94
N GLY A 173 23.14 -4.15 4.63
CA GLY A 173 23.17 -4.10 6.09
C GLY A 173 22.13 -3.16 6.69
N ILE A 174 22.24 -2.93 8.00
CA ILE A 174 21.37 -1.97 8.69
C ILE A 174 21.69 -0.53 8.28
N GLY A 175 22.93 -0.26 7.84
CA GLY A 175 23.32 1.03 7.25
C GLY A 175 22.51 1.36 6.00
N ASP A 176 22.21 0.37 5.15
CA ASP A 176 21.37 0.54 3.97
C ASP A 176 19.92 0.88 4.34
N VAL A 177 19.36 0.19 5.33
CA VAL A 177 18.01 0.45 5.83
C VAL A 177 17.92 1.86 6.44
N ILE A 178 18.90 2.26 7.24
CA ILE A 178 19.00 3.62 7.80
C ILE A 178 19.08 4.65 6.69
N SER A 179 19.87 4.39 5.64
CA SER A 179 20.02 5.33 4.53
C SER A 179 18.70 5.66 3.83
N LEU A 180 17.84 4.64 3.66
CA LEU A 180 16.51 4.81 3.08
C LEU A 180 15.53 5.49 4.04
N LEU A 181 15.45 5.04 5.29
CA LEU A 181 14.47 5.55 6.23
C LEU A 181 14.76 6.99 6.68
N TRP A 182 16.03 7.34 6.86
CA TRP A 182 16.42 8.66 7.37
C TRP A 182 16.68 9.66 6.23
N PHE A 183 17.34 9.21 5.16
CA PHE A 183 17.78 10.11 4.08
C PHE A 183 17.03 9.90 2.76
N LYS A 184 16.16 8.88 2.66
CA LYS A 184 15.43 8.52 1.42
C LYS A 184 16.33 8.35 0.21
N LYS A 185 17.54 7.81 0.44
CA LYS A 185 18.58 7.62 -0.58
C LYS A 185 19.27 6.28 -0.38
N GLN A 186 19.64 5.64 -1.48
CA GLN A 186 20.61 4.55 -1.47
C GLN A 186 22.00 5.15 -1.48
N TYR A 187 22.76 4.90 -0.42
CA TYR A 187 24.12 5.35 -0.31
C TYR A 187 25.11 4.34 -0.90
N PRO A 188 26.30 4.80 -1.32
CA PRO A 188 27.36 3.88 -1.70
C PRO A 188 27.77 3.01 -0.50
N LYS A 189 28.25 1.81 -0.77
CA LYS A 189 28.57 0.79 0.25
C LYS A 189 29.46 1.32 1.38
N TRP A 190 30.51 2.10 1.05
CA TRP A 190 31.39 2.68 2.08
C TRP A 190 30.65 3.57 3.08
N ALA A 191 29.59 4.27 2.64
CA ALA A 191 28.84 5.18 3.49
C ALA A 191 27.88 4.42 4.42
N THR A 192 27.25 3.35 3.93
CA THR A 192 26.41 2.48 4.77
C THR A 192 27.26 1.69 5.76
N GLU A 193 28.43 1.21 5.35
CA GLU A 193 29.43 0.59 6.24
C GLU A 193 29.99 1.58 7.27
N PHE A 194 30.17 2.85 6.91
CA PHE A 194 30.57 3.88 7.87
C PHE A 194 29.49 4.13 8.91
N ILE A 195 28.21 4.23 8.52
CA ILE A 195 27.08 4.34 9.46
C ILE A 195 27.11 3.18 10.47
N GLU A 196 27.29 1.94 10.00
CA GLU A 196 27.40 0.78 10.89
C GLU A 196 28.64 0.84 11.79
N THR A 197 29.76 1.33 11.26
CA THR A 197 31.00 1.52 12.03
C THR A 197 30.81 2.54 13.14
N VAL A 198 30.09 3.64 12.87
CA VAL A 198 29.70 4.63 13.88
C VAL A 198 28.84 3.96 14.96
N ILE A 199 27.78 3.23 14.57
CA ILE A 199 26.90 2.52 15.52
C ILE A 199 27.69 1.57 16.42
N LYS A 200 28.60 0.77 15.86
CA LYS A 200 29.48 -0.13 16.64
C LYS A 200 30.40 0.64 17.59
N THR A 201 30.91 1.79 17.15
CA THR A 201 31.86 2.60 17.92
C THR A 201 31.21 3.27 19.14
N VAL A 202 29.93 3.68 19.02
CA VAL A 202 29.19 4.39 20.07
C VAL A 202 28.27 3.47 20.89
N ALA A 203 28.33 2.15 20.67
CA ALA A 203 27.40 1.19 21.26
C ALA A 203 27.32 1.25 22.80
N ASP A 204 28.46 1.42 23.48
CA ASP A 204 28.52 1.67 24.92
C ASP A 204 29.84 2.36 25.33
N HIS A 205 29.81 3.12 26.43
CA HIS A 205 31.01 3.71 27.05
C HIS A 205 31.09 3.44 28.56
N GLY A 206 30.44 2.36 28.99
CA GLY A 206 30.44 1.90 30.36
C GLY A 206 29.38 2.58 31.26
N PRO A 207 29.18 2.03 32.46
CA PRO A 207 27.99 2.28 33.28
C PRO A 207 28.04 3.57 34.10
N ALA A 208 29.05 4.42 33.87
CA ALA A 208 29.31 5.65 34.61
C ALA A 208 28.80 6.91 33.89
N VAL A 209 28.51 6.81 32.59
CA VAL A 209 27.94 7.92 31.83
C VAL A 209 26.47 8.13 32.20
N SER A 210 25.95 9.36 32.03
CA SER A 210 24.61 9.75 32.49
C SER A 210 23.51 8.81 32.04
N GLY A 211 23.47 8.46 30.74
CA GLY A 211 22.43 7.58 30.21
C GLY A 211 22.48 6.16 30.77
N ALA A 212 23.67 5.55 30.77
CA ALA A 212 23.85 4.20 31.31
C ALA A 212 23.60 4.14 32.82
N HIS A 213 23.98 5.18 33.57
CA HIS A 213 23.70 5.28 35.00
C HIS A 213 22.19 5.33 35.26
N ASN A 214 21.47 6.20 34.56
CA ASN A 214 20.02 6.35 34.72
C ASN A 214 19.30 5.04 34.37
N ALA A 215 19.61 4.44 33.22
CA ALA A 215 18.99 3.17 32.82
C ALA A 215 19.24 2.05 33.85
N LYS A 216 20.47 1.97 34.38
CA LYS A 216 20.83 1.02 35.44
C LYS A 216 20.06 1.26 36.74
N VAL A 217 19.94 2.51 37.19
CA VAL A 217 19.17 2.84 38.41
C VAL A 217 17.71 2.48 38.24
N THR A 218 17.12 2.83 37.10
CA THR A 218 15.71 2.53 36.77
C THR A 218 15.46 1.02 36.70
N ALA A 219 16.35 0.26 36.06
CA ALA A 219 16.26 -1.20 36.03
C ALA A 219 16.34 -1.81 37.44
N ARG A 220 17.25 -1.30 38.28
CA ARG A 220 17.35 -1.72 39.70
C ARG A 220 16.14 -1.32 40.54
N ALA A 221 15.34 -0.35 40.09
CA ALA A 221 14.06 0.01 40.70
C ALA A 221 12.90 -0.92 40.24
N GLY A 222 13.20 -2.01 39.52
CA GLY A 222 12.21 -3.00 39.10
C GLY A 222 11.35 -2.56 37.91
N LYS A 223 11.83 -1.59 37.12
CA LYS A 223 11.12 -1.10 35.93
C LYS A 223 11.39 -1.96 34.70
N SER A 224 10.50 -1.87 33.72
CA SER A 224 10.62 -2.60 32.46
C SER A 224 11.85 -2.16 31.65
N VAL A 225 12.19 -2.95 30.63
CA VAL A 225 13.29 -2.63 29.70
C VAL A 225 13.04 -1.29 28.99
N VAL A 226 11.80 -1.03 28.55
CA VAL A 226 11.46 0.21 27.84
C VAL A 226 11.58 1.42 28.78
N GLU A 227 11.03 1.34 29.99
CA GLU A 227 11.16 2.43 30.98
C GLU A 227 12.63 2.70 31.32
N SER A 228 13.40 1.64 31.56
CA SER A 228 14.84 1.75 31.87
C SER A 228 15.60 2.38 30.71
N LEU A 229 15.36 1.93 29.48
CA LEU A 229 15.98 2.50 28.27
C LEU A 229 15.64 3.99 28.12
N VAL A 230 14.35 4.35 28.18
CA VAL A 230 13.89 5.74 27.98
C VAL A 230 14.49 6.67 29.04
N THR A 231 14.60 6.26 30.30
CA THR A 231 15.24 7.11 31.33
C THR A 231 16.72 7.39 31.05
N GLY A 232 17.42 6.46 30.39
CA GLY A 232 18.77 6.69 29.90
C GLY A 232 18.79 7.62 28.69
N LEU A 233 17.93 7.36 27.69
CA LEU A 233 17.84 8.16 26.47
C LEU A 233 17.46 9.63 26.73
N LEU A 234 16.61 9.90 27.72
CA LEU A 234 16.23 11.28 28.11
C LEU A 234 17.40 12.10 28.68
N THR A 235 18.54 11.49 28.96
CA THR A 235 19.75 12.22 29.33
C THR A 235 20.56 12.71 28.12
N ILE A 236 20.28 12.16 26.93
CA ILE A 236 20.98 12.53 25.69
C ILE A 236 20.57 13.94 25.28
N GLY A 237 21.56 14.79 25.08
CA GLY A 237 21.39 16.22 24.80
C GLY A 237 22.72 16.96 24.84
N PRO A 238 22.72 18.30 25.03
CA PRO A 238 23.91 19.13 24.84
C PRO A 238 25.13 18.74 25.69
N ARG A 239 24.92 18.14 26.88
CA ARG A 239 26.01 17.75 27.80
C ARG A 239 26.40 16.28 27.75
N PHE A 240 25.56 15.44 27.13
CA PHE A 240 25.78 14.00 27.01
C PHE A 240 25.28 13.53 25.64
N GLY A 241 26.21 13.18 24.74
CA GLY A 241 25.91 12.78 23.36
C GLY A 241 25.85 13.92 22.34
N GLY A 242 25.55 15.16 22.74
CA GLY A 242 25.44 16.31 21.83
C GLY A 242 26.76 16.82 21.23
N ALA A 243 27.92 16.27 21.62
CA ALA A 243 29.22 16.71 21.13
C ALA A 243 29.47 16.35 19.66
N ILE A 244 28.82 15.30 19.14
CA ILE A 244 28.89 14.91 17.72
C ILE A 244 28.27 16.02 16.85
N ASP A 245 27.02 16.37 17.15
CA ASP A 245 26.27 17.41 16.43
C ASP A 245 26.93 18.78 16.56
N GLY A 246 27.37 19.14 17.77
CA GLY A 246 28.09 20.40 17.99
C GLY A 246 29.43 20.47 17.26
N ALA A 247 30.15 19.34 17.13
CA ALA A 247 31.39 19.31 16.35
C ALA A 247 31.08 19.53 14.87
N ALA A 248 30.16 18.73 14.30
CA ALA A 248 29.74 18.85 12.91
C ALA A 248 29.29 20.28 12.59
N GLU A 249 28.43 20.88 13.42
CA GLU A 249 27.93 22.24 13.25
C GLU A 249 29.06 23.28 13.21
N HIS A 250 29.96 23.27 14.19
CA HIS A 250 30.99 24.31 14.29
C HIS A 250 32.11 24.14 13.26
N PHE A 251 32.53 22.91 12.95
CA PHE A 251 33.50 22.68 11.88
C PHE A 251 32.89 23.04 10.52
N LYS A 252 31.63 22.64 10.26
CA LYS A 252 30.92 23.00 9.03
C LYS A 252 30.70 24.51 8.90
N TYR A 253 30.40 25.21 10.00
CA TYR A 253 30.31 26.67 10.01
C TYR A 253 31.64 27.33 9.61
N ALA A 254 32.77 26.82 10.11
CA ALA A 254 34.08 27.33 9.74
C ALA A 254 34.36 27.14 8.23
N ASP A 255 34.02 25.98 7.69
CA ASP A 255 34.13 25.65 6.26
C ASP A 255 33.23 26.55 5.40
N ASP A 256 31.94 26.66 5.74
CA ASP A 256 30.97 27.51 5.02
C ASP A 256 31.34 28.99 5.00
N ASN A 257 32.06 29.46 6.03
CA ASN A 257 32.53 30.84 6.13
C ASN A 257 33.99 31.01 5.71
N ASN A 258 34.62 29.97 5.14
CA ASN A 258 36.02 29.97 4.69
C ASN A 258 37.01 30.46 5.77
N LEU A 259 36.75 30.17 7.05
CA LEU A 259 37.61 30.59 8.14
C LEU A 259 38.89 29.77 8.11
N SER A 260 40.06 30.42 8.17
CA SER A 260 41.29 29.69 8.47
C SER A 260 41.20 29.04 9.87
N PRO A 261 41.93 27.94 10.13
CA PRO A 261 41.94 27.30 11.45
C PRO A 261 42.24 28.27 12.61
N LYS A 262 43.08 29.29 12.39
CA LYS A 262 43.38 30.32 13.40
C LYS A 262 42.21 31.28 13.65
N GLU A 263 41.48 31.65 12.60
CA GLU A 263 40.26 32.48 12.71
C GLU A 263 39.15 31.71 13.41
N PHE A 264 38.97 30.43 13.09
CA PHE A 264 38.04 29.55 13.79
C PHE A 264 38.35 29.43 15.29
N LEU A 265 39.62 29.19 15.66
CA LEU A 265 40.03 29.17 17.08
C LEU A 265 39.72 30.50 17.78
N SER A 266 39.90 31.63 17.08
CA SER A 266 39.62 32.96 17.61
C SER A 266 38.11 33.20 17.75
N HIS A 267 37.32 32.71 16.80
CA HIS A 267 35.87 32.72 16.83
C HIS A 267 35.33 31.94 18.04
N MET A 268 35.77 30.69 18.22
CA MET A 268 35.34 29.85 19.34
C MET A 268 35.77 30.45 20.69
N LYS A 269 36.97 31.04 20.76
CA LYS A 269 37.41 31.76 21.97
C LYS A 269 36.51 32.95 22.31
N LYS A 270 36.04 33.71 21.30
CA LYS A 270 35.12 34.85 21.51
C LYS A 270 33.75 34.38 22.01
N GLN A 271 33.28 33.23 21.55
CA GLN A 271 32.03 32.64 22.04
C GLN A 271 32.12 32.15 23.49
N GLY A 272 33.34 31.93 24.01
CA GLY A 272 33.55 31.51 25.39
C GLY A 272 33.20 30.04 25.65
N ILE A 273 33.05 29.24 24.59
CA ILE A 273 32.77 27.80 24.68
C ILE A 273 34.00 26.98 24.25
N PRO A 274 34.28 25.84 24.89
CA PRO A 274 35.24 24.87 24.37
C PRO A 274 34.80 24.37 22.99
N ILE A 275 35.76 24.04 22.13
CA ILE A 275 35.48 23.51 20.80
C ILE A 275 34.91 22.09 20.94
N PRO A 276 33.64 21.84 20.56
CA PRO A 276 33.10 20.49 20.59
C PRO A 276 33.92 19.56 19.70
N GLY A 277 34.10 18.32 20.13
CA GLY A 277 34.95 17.37 19.41
C GLY A 277 36.45 17.49 19.70
N ILE A 278 36.92 18.52 20.41
CA ILE A 278 38.33 18.68 20.79
C ILE A 278 38.53 18.47 22.29
N GLY A 279 39.46 17.58 22.62
CA GLY A 279 39.91 17.32 23.98
C GLY A 279 39.54 15.95 24.51
N HIS A 280 40.46 15.38 25.28
CA HIS A 280 40.27 14.11 25.94
C HIS A 280 40.84 14.14 27.38
N ARG A 281 40.24 13.38 28.30
CA ARG A 281 40.67 13.33 29.71
C ARG A 281 42.02 12.62 29.90
N ILE A 282 42.21 11.46 29.25
CA ILE A 282 43.39 10.58 29.41
C ILE A 282 44.27 10.53 28.15
N LYS A 283 43.66 10.34 26.97
CA LYS A 283 44.32 10.21 25.67
C LYS A 283 45.00 11.52 25.24
N SER A 284 46.05 11.37 24.44
CA SER A 284 46.92 12.44 23.94
C SER A 284 47.58 12.01 22.63
N LEU A 285 48.40 12.87 22.03
CA LEU A 285 49.17 12.51 20.83
C LEU A 285 50.08 11.27 21.01
N LYS A 286 50.59 11.03 22.21
CA LYS A 286 51.45 9.88 22.52
C LYS A 286 50.67 8.61 22.89
N ASN A 287 49.40 8.77 23.26
CA ASN A 287 48.48 7.68 23.62
C ASN A 287 47.14 7.94 22.93
N PRO A 288 47.03 7.62 21.63
CA PRO A 288 45.85 7.94 20.84
C PRO A 288 44.60 7.16 21.28
N ASP A 289 43.42 7.73 21.00
CA ASP A 289 42.16 7.01 21.10
C ASP A 289 42.01 6.12 19.85
N LEU A 290 42.04 4.80 20.05
CA LEU A 290 41.99 3.82 18.96
C LEU A 290 40.67 3.87 18.17
N ARG A 291 39.59 4.37 18.78
CA ARG A 291 38.32 4.58 18.07
C ARG A 291 38.44 5.67 17.02
N VAL A 292 39.08 6.78 17.39
CA VAL A 292 39.39 7.89 16.48
C VAL A 292 40.30 7.40 15.36
N THR A 293 41.37 6.67 15.70
CA THR A 293 42.27 6.10 14.70
C THR A 293 41.54 5.17 13.72
N GLY A 294 40.65 4.30 14.21
CA GLY A 294 39.86 3.41 13.37
C GLY A 294 38.95 4.16 12.40
N LEU A 295 38.23 5.17 12.87
CA LEU A 295 37.35 6.01 12.04
C LEU A 295 38.13 6.79 10.98
N MET A 296 39.27 7.39 11.36
CA MET A 296 40.12 8.13 10.44
C MET A 296 40.72 7.22 9.36
N ASN A 297 41.16 6.01 9.72
CA ASN A 297 41.68 5.04 8.76
C ASN A 297 40.60 4.62 7.77
N PHE A 298 39.38 4.34 8.26
CA PHE A 298 38.25 4.01 7.39
C PHE A 298 37.95 5.15 6.40
N ALA A 299 37.90 6.40 6.90
CA ALA A 299 37.65 7.56 6.06
C ALA A 299 38.76 7.74 5.00
N ALA A 300 40.03 7.62 5.40
CA ALA A 300 41.16 7.75 4.48
C ALA A 300 41.20 6.65 3.40
N GLU A 301 40.73 5.43 3.72
CA GLU A 301 40.72 4.30 2.79
C GLU A 301 39.53 4.35 1.82
N HIS A 302 38.36 4.78 2.29
CA HIS A 302 37.10 4.58 1.56
C HIS A 302 36.39 5.85 1.12
N PHE A 303 36.61 7.00 1.78
CA PHE A 303 35.89 8.22 1.43
C PHE A 303 36.51 8.83 0.16
N PRO A 304 35.69 9.31 -0.80
CA PRO A 304 36.21 9.99 -1.99
C PRO A 304 36.97 11.28 -1.67
N ALA A 305 36.59 11.98 -0.60
CA ALA A 305 37.21 13.21 -0.14
C ALA A 305 36.88 13.46 1.34
N THR A 306 37.81 14.09 2.07
CA THR A 306 37.69 14.36 3.51
C THR A 306 38.07 15.79 3.90
N PRO A 307 37.70 16.84 3.15
CA PRO A 307 38.23 18.20 3.36
C PRO A 307 37.94 18.76 4.76
N LEU A 308 36.75 18.46 5.31
CA LEU A 308 36.37 18.91 6.64
C LEU A 308 37.17 18.19 7.75
N LEU A 309 37.48 16.91 7.54
CA LEU A 309 38.36 16.16 8.44
C LEU A 309 39.78 16.70 8.37
N ASP A 310 40.30 17.01 7.18
CA ASP A 310 41.64 17.60 6.99
C ASP A 310 41.75 18.97 7.68
N TYR A 311 40.68 19.76 7.58
CA TYR A 311 40.54 21.00 8.33
C TYR A 311 40.56 20.77 9.85
N ALA A 312 39.77 19.81 10.34
CA ALA A 312 39.72 19.45 11.76
C ALA A 312 41.07 18.94 12.29
N ARG A 313 41.83 18.18 11.49
CA ARG A 313 43.20 17.74 11.79
C ARG A 313 44.17 18.92 11.90
N THR A 314 43.99 19.95 11.07
CA THR A 314 44.78 21.18 11.18
C THR A 314 44.43 21.95 12.45
N VAL A 315 43.15 22.00 12.83
CA VAL A 315 42.72 22.56 14.11
C VAL A 315 43.31 21.77 15.29
N GLU A 316 43.28 20.44 15.24
CA GLU A 316 43.89 19.56 16.23
C GLU A 316 45.39 19.84 16.41
N ALA A 317 46.15 20.00 15.32
CA ALA A 317 47.57 20.32 15.40
C ALA A 317 47.82 21.66 16.14
N LEU A 318 46.94 22.65 15.91
CA LEU A 318 47.01 23.93 16.60
C LEU A 318 46.59 23.84 18.07
N THR A 319 45.60 23.02 18.43
CA THR A 319 45.14 22.87 19.83
C THR A 319 46.11 22.04 20.66
N THR A 320 46.65 20.96 20.09
CA THR A 320 47.64 20.11 20.75
C THR A 320 48.98 20.81 21.00
N SER A 321 49.34 21.79 20.17
CA SER A 321 50.47 22.69 20.44
C SER A 321 50.33 23.49 21.75
N LYS A 322 49.09 23.72 22.21
CA LYS A 322 48.80 24.38 23.49
C LYS A 322 48.80 23.39 24.65
N LYS A 323 48.24 22.20 24.44
CA LYS A 323 48.18 21.13 25.45
C LYS A 323 47.99 19.76 24.78
N GLU A 324 48.85 18.80 25.11
CA GLU A 324 48.95 17.50 24.43
C GLU A 324 47.66 16.66 24.41
N ASN A 325 46.71 16.91 25.33
CA ASN A 325 45.44 16.18 25.42
C ASN A 325 44.28 16.87 24.68
N LEU A 326 44.52 17.99 23.99
CA LEU A 326 43.53 18.68 23.14
C LEU A 326 43.48 18.08 21.74
N ILE A 327 43.37 16.75 21.68
CA ILE A 327 43.25 15.95 20.46
C ILE A 327 41.82 15.95 19.91
N LEU A 328 41.62 15.62 18.63
CA LEU A 328 40.29 15.33 18.10
C LEU A 328 39.78 14.05 18.78
N ASN A 329 38.60 14.14 19.39
CA ASN A 329 37.99 13.02 20.08
C ASN A 329 37.04 12.25 19.14
N VAL A 330 36.49 11.14 19.65
CA VAL A 330 35.59 10.28 18.85
C VAL A 330 34.35 11.03 18.38
N ASP A 331 33.78 11.90 19.22
CA ASP A 331 32.56 12.64 18.87
C ASP A 331 32.84 13.61 17.70
N GLY A 332 33.95 14.32 17.74
CA GLY A 332 34.38 15.22 16.66
C GLY A 332 34.98 14.55 15.44
N SER A 333 35.27 13.25 15.50
CA SER A 333 35.69 12.47 14.34
C SER A 333 34.49 11.85 13.60
N ILE A 334 33.38 11.62 14.31
CA ILE A 334 32.12 11.14 13.74
C ILE A 334 31.36 12.29 13.07
N GLY A 335 31.30 13.46 13.74
CA GLY A 335 30.67 14.67 13.21
C GLY A 335 31.54 15.35 12.16
#